data_AF-A0A2V5J1M7-F1
#
_entry.id   AF-A0A2V5J1M7-F1
#
_cell.length_a   1.000
_cell.length_b   1.000
_cell.length_c   1.000
_cell.angle_alpha   90.00
_cell.angle_beta   90.00
_cell.angle_gamma   90.00
#
_symmetry.space_group_name_H-M   'P 1'
#
loop_
_entity.id
_entity.type
_entity.pdbx_description
1 polymer ?
#
loop_
_entity_poly.entity_id
_entity_poly.type
_entity_poly.pdbx_seq_one_letter_code
_entity_poly.pdbx_strand_id
1 'polypeptide(L)'
;MSAASDWSRYPLGTRFRIAETNEEYVIDDYGNALIGTDTIDLYKPSRLEMKQWGVRHVNIDILQWGSEEQSLKVLAPRCKHSCVRKMVGALEKKRGKTVAQSSSTRTSL
;
A
#
# COMPACT_ATOMS: atom_id res chain seq x y z
N MET A 1 1.76 13.19 -6.13
CA MET A 1 3.11 13.08 -5.52
C MET A 1 3.37 11.62 -5.13
N SER A 2 4.59 11.26 -4.74
CA SER A 2 4.94 9.89 -4.31
C SER A 2 4.67 9.70 -2.81
N ALA A 3 4.36 8.47 -2.41
CA ALA A 3 4.18 8.08 -1.01
C ALA A 3 4.61 6.62 -0.80
N ALA A 4 5.06 6.33 0.42
CA ALA A 4 5.47 5.00 0.85
C ALA A 4 4.47 4.39 1.82
N SER A 5 4.26 3.07 1.73
CA SER A 5 3.40 2.34 2.68
C SER A 5 3.70 0.84 2.72
N ASP A 6 2.95 0.10 3.53
CA ASP A 6 2.84 -1.36 3.41
C ASP A 6 2.00 -1.74 2.18
N TRP A 7 2.64 -2.34 1.18
CA TRP A 7 1.95 -2.75 -0.05
C TRP A 7 0.98 -3.92 0.13
N SER A 8 1.09 -4.68 1.22
CA SER A 8 0.05 -5.64 1.56
C SER A 8 -1.24 -4.97 2.01
N ARG A 9 -1.21 -3.67 2.32
CA ARG A 9 -2.37 -2.86 2.70
C ARG A 9 -2.81 -1.91 1.60
N TYR A 10 -1.88 -1.14 1.04
CA TYR A 10 -2.10 -0.25 -0.10
C TYR A 10 -1.20 -0.71 -1.24
N PRO A 11 -1.69 -1.59 -2.13
CA PRO A 11 -0.87 -2.16 -3.19
C PRO A 11 -0.26 -1.09 -4.09
N LEU A 12 0.86 -1.44 -4.73
CA LEU A 12 1.57 -0.62 -5.71
C LEU A 12 0.61 0.01 -6.72
N GLY A 13 0.69 1.33 -6.86
CA GLY A 13 -0.16 2.12 -7.75
C GLY A 13 -1.46 2.63 -7.10
N THR A 14 -1.70 2.37 -5.81
CA THR A 14 -2.85 2.95 -5.11
C THR A 14 -2.79 4.47 -5.16
N ARG A 15 -3.85 5.11 -5.66
CA ARG A 15 -4.00 6.56 -5.68
C ARG A 15 -4.96 6.99 -4.59
N PHE A 16 -4.58 8.01 -3.85
CA PHE A 16 -5.41 8.60 -2.81
C PHE A 16 -5.23 10.11 -2.79
N ARG A 17 -6.16 10.80 -2.12
CA ARG A 17 -5.99 12.21 -1.76
C ARG A 17 -6.19 12.42 -0.27
N ILE A 18 -5.56 13.45 0.28
CA ILE A 18 -5.87 13.93 1.62
C ILE A 18 -7.19 14.71 1.54
N ALA A 19 -8.19 14.32 2.33
CA ALA A 19 -9.54 14.89 2.24
C ALA A 19 -9.55 16.41 2.50
N GLU A 20 -8.71 16.88 3.42
CA GLU A 20 -8.66 18.30 3.82
C GLU A 20 -7.97 19.20 2.80
N THR A 21 -6.91 18.72 2.14
CA THR A 21 -6.09 19.55 1.24
C THR A 21 -6.30 19.25 -0.24
N ASN A 22 -6.99 18.15 -0.57
CA ASN A 22 -7.12 17.58 -1.91
C ASN A 22 -5.77 17.24 -2.58
N GLU A 23 -4.66 17.24 -1.85
CA GLU A 23 -3.38 16.81 -2.40
C GLU A 23 -3.42 15.32 -2.75
N GLU A 24 -3.07 15.00 -4.00
CA GLU A 24 -3.06 13.63 -4.51
C GLU A 24 -1.68 12.96 -4.42
N TYR A 25 -1.70 11.69 -4.06
CA TYR A 25 -0.54 10.84 -3.90
C TYR A 25 -0.74 9.49 -4.57
N VAL A 26 0.37 8.89 -4.97
CA VAL A 26 0.46 7.53 -5.49
C VAL A 26 1.39 6.74 -4.59
N ILE A 27 0.96 5.56 -4.18
CA ILE A 27 1.83 4.61 -3.50
C ILE A 27 2.72 3.94 -4.55
N ASP A 28 4.00 4.32 -4.55
CA ASP A 28 5.03 3.79 -5.45
C ASP A 28 6.30 3.34 -4.72
N ASP A 29 6.38 3.56 -3.40
CA ASP A 29 7.48 3.14 -2.55
C ASP A 29 7.02 2.39 -1.28
N TYR A 30 7.94 1.76 -0.56
CA TYR A 30 7.71 1.08 0.71
C TYR A 30 8.92 1.20 1.64
N GLY A 31 8.68 1.09 2.95
CA GLY A 31 9.72 1.21 3.97
C GLY A 31 9.54 0.23 5.11
N ASN A 32 10.64 -0.29 5.67
CA ASN A 32 10.60 -1.28 6.76
C ASN A 32 9.77 -0.81 7.97
N ALA A 33 9.82 0.48 8.31
CA ALA A 33 9.09 1.06 9.44
C ALA A 33 7.57 1.13 9.23
N LEU A 34 7.09 0.95 7.99
CA LEU A 34 5.68 1.08 7.63
C LEU A 34 4.96 -0.28 7.58
N ILE A 35 5.71 -1.38 7.55
CA ILE A 35 5.16 -2.71 7.34
C ILE A 35 4.44 -3.20 8.61
N GLY A 36 3.19 -3.61 8.46
CA GLY A 36 2.30 -4.00 9.54
C GLY A 36 1.73 -2.82 10.32
N THR A 37 1.92 -1.58 9.85
CA THR A 37 1.35 -0.38 10.47
C THR A 37 0.19 0.19 9.66
N ASP A 38 -0.41 1.25 10.19
CA ASP A 38 -1.46 2.06 9.58
C ASP A 38 -0.90 3.35 8.94
N THR A 39 0.41 3.38 8.67
CA THR A 39 1.12 4.62 8.30
C THR A 39 1.43 4.67 6.81
N ILE A 40 1.14 5.84 6.21
CA ILE A 40 1.64 6.24 4.90
C ILE A 40 2.64 7.37 5.11
N ASP A 41 3.83 7.24 4.55
CA ASP A 41 4.86 8.28 4.58
C ASP A 41 4.81 9.09 3.28
N LEU A 42 4.68 10.42 3.39
CA LEU A 42 4.50 11.29 2.23
C LEU A 42 5.84 11.89 1.81
N TYR A 43 6.15 11.80 0.51
CA TYR A 43 7.29 12.54 -0.01
C TYR A 43 7.03 14.05 0.12
N LYS A 44 7.99 14.76 0.74
CA LYS A 44 8.02 16.23 0.80
C LYS A 44 9.36 16.74 0.25
N PRO A 45 9.35 17.66 -0.73
CA PRO A 45 10.56 18.19 -1.37
C PRO A 45 11.59 18.85 -0.44
N SER A 46 11.16 19.39 0.71
CA SER A 46 12.02 20.15 1.61
C SER A 46 11.88 19.76 3.08
N ARG A 47 12.96 19.94 3.86
CA ARG A 47 12.94 19.71 5.32
C ARG A 47 11.93 20.61 6.04
N LEU A 48 11.69 21.81 5.50
CA LEU A 48 10.69 22.73 6.04
C LEU A 48 9.28 22.15 5.87
N GLU A 49 8.94 21.66 4.66
CA GLU A 49 7.66 21.00 4.40
C GLU A 49 7.49 19.72 5.21
N MET A 50 8.56 18.90 5.34
CA MET A 50 8.54 17.74 6.24
C MET A 50 8.21 18.13 7.68
N LYS A 51 8.80 19.23 8.18
CA LYS A 51 8.55 19.73 9.53
C LYS A 51 7.14 20.30 9.68
N GLN A 52 6.65 21.02 8.67
CA GLN A 52 5.30 21.57 8.65
C GLN A 52 4.24 20.47 8.59
N TRP A 53 4.54 19.34 7.92
CA TRP A 53 3.70 18.15 7.91
C TRP A 53 3.80 17.37 9.23
N GLY A 54 4.97 16.85 9.60
CA GLY A 54 5.11 16.02 10.80
C GLY A 54 4.19 14.78 10.81
N VAL A 55 4.18 14.05 11.92
CA VAL A 55 3.28 12.90 12.11
C VAL A 55 1.90 13.42 12.48
N ARG A 56 0.86 12.95 11.78
CA ARG A 56 -0.53 13.32 12.03
C ARG A 56 -1.50 12.25 11.54
N HIS A 57 -2.73 12.30 12.05
CA HIS A 57 -3.85 11.52 11.55
C HIS A 57 -4.72 12.41 10.69
N VAL A 58 -5.00 11.96 9.47
CA VAL A 58 -5.85 12.65 8.50
C VAL A 58 -6.76 11.66 7.83
N ASN A 59 -7.89 12.13 7.30
CA ASN A 59 -8.74 11.33 6.43
C ASN A 59 -8.16 11.29 5.02
N ILE A 60 -8.17 10.12 4.40
CA ILE A 60 -7.81 9.93 3.00
C ILE A 60 -9.00 9.37 2.22
N ASP A 61 -9.15 9.84 0.99
CA ASP A 61 -10.05 9.22 0.02
C ASP A 61 -9.22 8.35 -0.92
N ILE A 62 -9.55 7.06 -1.01
CA ILE A 62 -8.98 6.18 -2.03
C ILE A 62 -9.64 6.48 -3.36
N LEU A 63 -8.87 7.02 -4.29
CA LEU A 63 -9.33 7.34 -5.64
C LEU A 63 -9.28 6.11 -6.54
N GLN A 64 -8.25 5.28 -6.38
CA GLN A 64 -8.05 4.05 -7.13
C GLN A 64 -7.17 3.08 -6.34
N TRP A 65 -7.60 1.84 -6.21
CA TRP A 65 -6.76 0.78 -5.64
C TRP A 65 -5.66 0.35 -6.62
N GLY A 66 -4.47 0.10 -6.08
CA GLY A 66 -3.35 -0.46 -6.82
C GLY A 66 -3.50 -1.96 -7.13
N SER A 67 -2.47 -2.57 -7.71
CA SER A 67 -2.46 -3.99 -8.07
C SER A 67 -1.63 -4.83 -7.10
N GLU A 68 -2.27 -5.83 -6.50
CA GLU A 68 -1.59 -6.85 -5.69
C GLU A 68 -0.63 -7.69 -6.54
N GLU A 69 -0.98 -7.99 -7.79
CA GLU A 69 -0.14 -8.73 -8.74
C GLU A 69 1.13 -7.97 -9.10
N GLN A 70 1.02 -6.67 -9.41
CA GLN A 70 2.19 -5.84 -9.68
C GLN A 70 3.06 -5.69 -8.43
N SER A 71 2.44 -5.55 -7.25
CA SER A 71 3.14 -5.53 -5.96
C SER A 71 3.99 -6.79 -5.79
N LEU A 72 3.39 -7.96 -6.00
CA LEU A 72 4.09 -9.24 -5.90
C LEU A 72 5.20 -9.38 -6.93
N LYS A 73 4.99 -8.94 -8.18
CA LYS A 73 6.03 -8.97 -9.24
C LYS A 73 7.28 -8.20 -8.82
N VAL A 74 7.11 -7.06 -8.15
CA VAL A 74 8.23 -6.23 -7.68
C VAL A 74 8.84 -6.77 -6.38
N LEU A 75 8.02 -7.28 -5.46
CA LEU A 75 8.46 -7.71 -4.13
C LEU A 75 9.07 -9.12 -4.11
N ALA A 76 8.58 -10.06 -4.94
CA ALA A 76 9.07 -11.44 -4.97
C ALA A 76 10.60 -11.58 -5.10
N PRO A 77 11.29 -10.88 -6.02
CA PRO A 77 12.75 -10.97 -6.11
C PRO A 77 13.48 -10.32 -4.91
N ARG A 78 12.78 -9.57 -4.06
CA ARG A 78 13.34 -8.84 -2.90
C ARG A 78 13.13 -9.55 -1.57
N CYS A 79 12.60 -10.78 -1.59
CA CYS A 79 12.31 -11.62 -0.42
C CYS A 79 13.54 -12.00 0.43
N LYS A 80 14.76 -11.63 0.06
CA LYS A 80 15.92 -11.71 0.98
C LYS A 80 15.72 -10.86 2.24
N HIS A 81 14.94 -9.77 2.15
CA HIS A 81 14.61 -8.93 3.30
C HIS A 81 13.38 -9.45 4.05
N SER A 82 13.50 -9.58 5.38
CA SER A 82 12.42 -10.09 6.25
C SER A 82 11.14 -9.25 6.15
N CYS A 83 11.31 -7.94 6.02
CA CYS A 83 10.26 -6.95 5.86
C CYS A 83 9.41 -7.23 4.60
N VAL A 84 10.07 -7.48 3.46
CA VAL A 84 9.41 -7.84 2.20
C VAL A 84 8.69 -9.18 2.28
N ARG A 85 9.28 -10.19 2.95
CA ARG A 85 8.63 -11.51 3.11
C ARG A 85 7.28 -11.40 3.83
N LYS A 86 7.15 -10.51 4.81
CA LYS A 86 5.88 -10.26 5.50
C LYS A 86 4.81 -9.75 4.54
N MET A 87 5.15 -8.76 3.70
CA MET A 87 4.22 -8.20 2.71
C MET A 87 3.81 -9.25 1.67
N VAL A 88 4.77 -10.00 1.13
CA VAL A 88 4.51 -11.07 0.15
C VAL A 88 3.59 -12.13 0.76
N GLY A 89 3.88 -12.62 1.97
CA GLY A 89 3.03 -13.61 2.63
C GLY A 89 1.61 -13.11 2.89
N ALA A 90 1.45 -11.82 3.25
CA ALA A 90 0.14 -11.21 3.43
C ALA A 90 -0.63 -11.09 2.10
N LEU A 91 0.02 -10.67 1.02
CA LEU A 91 -0.56 -10.59 -0.33
C LEU A 91 -0.96 -11.97 -0.87
N GLU A 92 -0.12 -12.98 -0.72
CA GLU A 92 -0.43 -14.35 -1.15
C GLU A 92 -1.62 -14.93 -0.38
N LYS A 93 -1.71 -14.66 0.93
CA LYS A 93 -2.86 -15.05 1.76
C LYS A 93 -4.14 -14.35 1.30
N LYS A 94 -4.08 -13.06 0.92
CA LYS A 94 -5.23 -12.33 0.37
C LYS A 94 -5.68 -12.94 -0.96
N ARG A 95 -4.74 -13.16 -1.89
CA ARG A 95 -5.02 -13.79 -3.19
C ARG A 95 -5.70 -15.16 -3.03
N GLY A 96 -5.22 -16.00 -2.10
CA GLY A 96 -5.83 -17.30 -1.82
C GLY A 96 -7.28 -17.21 -1.35
N LYS A 97 -7.61 -16.21 -0.51
CA LYS A 97 -9.00 -15.97 -0.07
C LYS A 97 -9.90 -15.52 -1.22
N THR A 98 -9.43 -14.59 -2.05
CA THR A 98 -10.20 -14.10 -3.20
C THR A 98 -10.50 -15.22 -4.20
N VAL A 99 -9.53 -16.10 -4.47
CA VAL A 99 -9.71 -17.26 -5.34
C VAL A 99 -10.72 -18.25 -4.74
N ALA A 100 -10.61 -18.58 -3.45
CA ALA A 100 -11.55 -19.49 -2.79
C ALA A 100 -12.99 -18.94 -2.74
N GLN A 101 -13.17 -17.63 -2.59
CA GLN A 101 -14.49 -16.99 -2.62
C GLN A 101 -15.09 -17.03 -4.03
N SER A 102 -14.31 -16.74 -5.06
CA SER A 102 -14.80 -16.76 -6.45
C SER A 102 -15.14 -18.16 -6.97
N SER A 103 -14.44 -19.21 -6.52
CA SER A 103 -14.78 -20.60 -6.86
C SER A 103 -16.05 -21.10 -6.15
N SER A 104 -16.29 -20.65 -4.91
CA SER A 104 -17.50 -20.99 -4.15
C SER A 104 -18.76 -20.43 -4.78
N THR A 105 -18.71 -19.19 -5.29
CA THR A 105 -19.85 -18.55 -5.97
C THR A 105 -20.18 -19.21 -7.32
N ARG A 106 -19.18 -19.77 -8.02
CA ARG A 106 -19.38 -20.47 -9.30
C ARG A 106 -20.04 -21.84 -9.19
N THR A 107 -19.97 -22.48 -8.03
CA THR A 107 -20.50 -23.86 -7.83
C THR A 107 -21.97 -23.86 -7.39
N SER A 108 -22.59 -22.69 -7.23
CA SER A 108 -23.95 -22.53 -6.70
C SER A 108 -25.01 -22.26 -7.79
N LEU A 109 -24.79 -22.70 -9.03
CA LEU A 109 -25.73 -22.58 -10.16
C LEU A 109 -26.10 -23.95 -10.74
#